data_AF-A0A7S0B0T4-F1
#
_entry.id   AF-A0A7S0B0T4-F1
#
_cell.length_a   1.000
_cell.length_b   1.000
_cell.length_c   1.000
_cell.angle_alpha   90.00
_cell.angle_beta   90.00
_cell.angle_gamma   90.00
#
_symmetry.space_group_name_H-M   'P 1'
#
loop_
_entity.id
_entity.type
_entity.pdbx_description
1 polymer ?
#
loop_
_entity_poly.entity_id
_entity_poly.type
_entity_poly.pdbx_seq_one_letter_code
_entity_poly.pdbx_strand_id
1 'polypeptide(L)'
;CRDYAAQLCLPTVLDYWRSVGTHAVRSKMSETTAQAVKVLAQLWHPSLDERDLAATGITMAPLSMHSPLTLVRLPEPLCGNGGGTCTDVRTSADAKQVQDFLFANGVECPIKCINGVLYVRISSHIYNRME
;
A
#
# COMPACT_ATOMS: atom_id res chain seq x y z
N CYS A 1 5.60 37.30 -4.47
CA CYS A 1 4.81 36.93 -3.29
C CYS A 1 5.21 35.49 -2.92
N ARG A 2 5.61 35.23 -1.67
CA ARG A 2 5.95 33.87 -1.20
C ARG A 2 4.90 33.46 -0.17
N ASP A 3 4.33 32.27 -0.33
CA ASP A 3 3.39 31.69 0.63
C ASP A 3 4.16 30.88 1.68
N TYR A 4 4.01 31.30 2.94
CA TYR A 4 4.64 30.67 4.10
C TYR A 4 3.61 29.97 5.01
N ALA A 5 2.33 29.88 4.62
CA ALA A 5 1.26 29.36 5.47
C ALA A 5 1.55 27.94 6.00
N ALA A 6 2.07 27.05 5.14
CA ALA A 6 2.43 25.69 5.54
C ALA A 6 3.58 25.63 6.58
N GLN A 7 4.49 26.61 6.58
CA GLN A 7 5.54 26.69 7.61
C GLN A 7 4.99 27.27 8.90
N LEU A 8 4.10 28.26 8.81
CA LEU A 8 3.47 28.90 9.96
C LEU A 8 2.51 27.97 10.72
N CYS A 9 1.95 26.94 10.08
CA CYS A 9 1.08 25.97 10.75
C CYS A 9 1.83 24.88 11.53
N LEU A 10 3.17 24.79 11.39
CA LEU A 10 3.96 23.72 12.01
C LEU A 10 3.79 23.65 13.54
N PRO A 11 3.83 24.76 14.31
CA PRO A 11 3.62 24.70 15.76
C PRO A 11 2.26 24.11 16.12
N THR A 12 1.19 24.54 15.45
CA THR A 12 -0.18 24.04 15.67
C THR A 12 -0.31 22.54 15.37
N VAL A 13 0.30 22.08 14.28
CA VAL A 13 0.30 20.65 13.92
C VAL A 13 1.07 19.82 14.96
N LEU A 14 2.21 20.32 15.46
CA LEU A 14 2.98 19.64 16.50
C LEU A 14 2.21 19.55 17.82
N ASP A 15 1.53 20.63 18.24
CA ASP A 15 0.73 20.63 19.46
C ASP A 15 -0.47 19.68 19.36
N TYR A 16 -1.13 19.64 18.20
CA TYR A 16 -2.16 18.63 17.93
C TYR A 16 -1.62 17.21 18.10
N TRP A 17 -0.51 16.86 17.44
CA TRP A 17 0.06 15.51 17.53
C TRP A 17 0.54 15.14 18.95
N ARG A 18 1.03 16.11 19.71
CA ARG A 18 1.36 15.93 21.13
C ARG A 18 0.12 15.61 21.96
N SER A 19 -0.99 16.33 21.73
CA SER A 19 -2.25 16.08 22.45
C SER A 19 -2.90 14.73 22.11
N VAL A 20 -2.77 14.28 20.86
CA VAL A 20 -3.36 13.00 20.39
C VAL A 20 -2.50 11.80 20.83
N GLY A 21 -1.19 11.99 20.97
CA GLY A 21 -0.25 10.92 21.32
C GLY A 21 0.24 10.15 20.09
N THR A 22 1.42 10.54 19.58
CA THR A 22 1.99 10.01 18.33
C THR A 22 2.27 8.51 18.35
N HIS A 23 2.58 7.93 19.52
CA HIS A 23 2.87 6.51 19.62
C HIS A 23 1.62 5.66 19.33
N ALA A 24 0.51 5.96 20.00
CA ALA A 24 -0.76 5.28 19.81
C ALA A 24 -1.25 5.39 18.35
N VAL A 25 -1.11 6.58 17.76
CA VAL A 25 -1.42 6.81 16.35
C VAL A 25 -0.59 5.92 15.41
N ARG A 26 0.73 5.88 15.60
CA ARG A 26 1.63 5.07 14.75
C ARG A 26 1.33 3.58 14.91
N SER A 27 1.12 3.11 16.13
CA SER A 27 0.71 1.72 16.40
C SER A 27 -0.59 1.39 15.68
N LYS A 28 -1.61 2.26 15.80
CA LYS A 28 -2.89 2.07 15.13
C LYS A 28 -2.75 2.03 13.60
N MET A 29 -2.00 2.97 13.03
CA MET A 29 -1.77 3.01 11.57
C MET A 29 -1.01 1.77 11.08
N SER A 30 -0.05 1.28 11.86
CA SER A 30 0.68 0.04 11.56
C SER A 30 -0.24 -1.18 11.62
N GLU A 31 -1.05 -1.31 12.67
CA GLU A 31 -2.02 -2.39 12.85
C GLU A 31 -3.06 -2.41 11.73
N THR A 32 -3.63 -1.25 11.40
CA THR A 32 -4.60 -1.13 10.29
C THR A 32 -3.95 -1.51 8.96
N THR A 33 -2.70 -1.11 8.72
CA THR A 33 -1.96 -1.51 7.50
C THR A 33 -1.78 -3.03 7.46
N ALA A 34 -1.33 -3.64 8.56
CA ALA A 34 -1.12 -5.07 8.63
C ALA A 34 -2.45 -5.86 8.43
N GLN A 35 -3.55 -5.37 8.99
CA GLN A 35 -4.88 -5.95 8.78
C GLN A 35 -5.34 -5.84 7.32
N ALA A 36 -5.18 -4.65 6.71
CA ALA A 36 -5.53 -4.43 5.32
C ALA A 36 -4.71 -5.34 4.38
N VAL A 37 -3.40 -5.52 4.62
CA VAL A 37 -2.59 -6.46 3.85
C VAL A 37 -3.14 -7.88 3.95
N LYS A 38 -3.48 -8.35 5.15
CA LYS A 38 -4.01 -9.71 5.35
C LYS A 38 -5.31 -9.91 4.58
N VAL A 39 -6.22 -8.96 4.65
CA VAL A 39 -7.49 -9.01 3.90
C VAL A 39 -7.23 -9.06 2.39
N LEU A 40 -6.36 -8.19 1.87
CA LEU A 40 -6.01 -8.20 0.45
C LEU A 40 -5.31 -9.49 0.02
N ALA A 41 -4.40 -10.01 0.86
CA ALA A 41 -3.69 -11.26 0.60
C ALA A 41 -4.66 -12.44 0.51
N GLN A 42 -5.59 -12.56 1.47
CA GLN A 42 -6.61 -13.61 1.48
C GLN A 42 -7.54 -13.52 0.26
N LEU A 43 -7.97 -12.31 -0.11
CA LEU A 43 -8.91 -12.11 -1.22
C LEU A 43 -8.26 -12.31 -2.59
N TRP A 44 -7.01 -11.90 -2.75
CA TRP A 44 -6.31 -11.94 -4.05
C TRP A 44 -5.50 -13.20 -4.26
N HIS A 45 -5.06 -13.85 -3.17
CA HIS A 45 -4.18 -15.02 -3.20
C HIS A 45 -4.66 -16.10 -2.22
N PRO A 46 -5.88 -16.66 -2.38
CA PRO A 46 -6.50 -17.57 -1.42
C PRO A 46 -5.76 -18.91 -1.25
N SER A 47 -4.85 -19.24 -2.17
CA SER A 47 -4.05 -20.47 -2.18
C SER A 47 -2.74 -20.37 -1.39
N LEU A 48 -2.35 -19.19 -0.91
CA LEU A 48 -1.08 -18.96 -0.23
C LEU A 48 -1.23 -18.98 1.30
N ASP A 49 -0.27 -19.62 1.98
CA ASP A 49 -0.22 -19.69 3.45
C ASP A 49 0.19 -18.32 4.03
N GLU A 50 -0.52 -17.86 5.06
CA GLU A 50 -0.39 -16.53 5.66
C GLU A 50 0.89 -16.34 6.47
N ARG A 51 1.62 -17.43 6.75
CA ARG A 51 2.73 -17.43 7.72
C ARG A 51 3.91 -16.56 7.30
N ASP A 52 4.12 -16.33 5.99
CA ASP A 52 5.13 -15.38 5.51
C ASP A 52 4.76 -14.74 4.15
N LEU A 53 4.07 -13.59 4.23
CA LEU A 53 3.68 -12.79 3.06
C LEU A 53 4.87 -12.19 2.30
N ALA A 54 6.03 -12.05 2.94
CA ALA A 54 7.22 -11.53 2.29
C ALA A 54 7.95 -12.64 1.51
N ALA A 55 8.07 -13.83 2.10
CA ALA A 55 8.67 -14.99 1.42
C ALA A 55 7.85 -15.44 0.20
N THR A 56 6.53 -15.24 0.22
CA THR A 56 5.63 -15.51 -0.91
C THR A 56 5.64 -14.40 -1.98
N GLY A 57 6.33 -13.28 -1.74
CA GLY A 57 6.40 -12.15 -2.66
C GLY A 57 5.11 -11.32 -2.75
N ILE A 58 4.14 -11.56 -1.85
CA ILE A 58 2.92 -10.73 -1.73
C ILE A 58 3.31 -9.34 -1.25
N THR A 59 4.19 -9.24 -0.26
CA THR A 59 4.79 -7.99 0.18
C THR A 59 6.28 -7.95 -0.13
N MET A 60 6.83 -6.75 -0.34
CA MET A 60 8.26 -6.57 -0.64
C MET A 60 9.17 -6.73 0.58
N ALA A 61 8.61 -6.68 1.79
CA ALA A 61 9.32 -6.83 3.05
C ALA A 61 8.35 -7.35 4.14
N PRO A 62 8.86 -7.82 5.29
CA PRO A 62 8.03 -8.23 6.42
C PRO A 62 7.13 -7.11 6.95
N LEU A 63 5.93 -7.45 7.43
CA LEU A 63 4.96 -6.48 7.99
C LEU A 63 5.51 -5.66 9.15
N SER A 64 6.46 -6.19 9.92
CA SER A 64 7.13 -5.46 11.00
C SER A 64 7.99 -4.28 10.53
N MET A 65 8.37 -4.26 9.24
CA MET A 65 9.17 -3.19 8.64
C MET A 65 8.31 -2.11 7.96
N HIS A 66 6.99 -2.32 7.88
CA HIS A 66 6.06 -1.41 7.22
C HIS A 66 5.33 -0.54 8.25
N SER A 67 5.44 0.78 8.14
CA SER A 67 4.54 1.72 8.82
C SER A 67 4.67 3.12 8.20
N PRO A 68 3.59 3.76 7.70
CA PRO A 68 2.21 3.28 7.54
C PRO A 68 1.87 2.87 6.08
N LEU A 69 2.91 2.56 5.30
CA LEU A 69 2.82 2.30 3.87
C LEU A 69 3.35 0.89 3.60
N THR A 70 2.72 0.19 2.65
CA THR A 70 3.25 -1.07 2.15
C THR A 70 2.81 -1.35 0.72
N LEU A 71 3.50 -2.28 0.07
CA LEU A 71 3.21 -2.75 -1.28
C LEU A 71 2.61 -4.14 -1.21
N VAL A 72 1.46 -4.32 -1.85
CA VAL A 72 0.76 -5.60 -1.94
C VAL A 72 0.65 -6.01 -3.40
N ARG A 73 1.07 -7.23 -3.71
CA ARG A 73 1.02 -7.79 -5.07
C ARG A 73 -0.44 -7.90 -5.53
N LEU A 74 -0.72 -7.41 -6.75
CA LEU A 74 -2.04 -7.57 -7.37
C LEU A 74 -2.32 -9.07 -7.69
N PRO A 75 -3.59 -9.46 -7.91
CA PRO A 75 -3.94 -10.82 -8.34
C PRO A 75 -3.13 -11.30 -9.54
N GLU A 76 -2.86 -12.62 -9.61
CA GLU A 76 -2.07 -13.24 -10.70
C GLU A 76 -2.52 -12.85 -12.12
N PRO A 77 -3.83 -12.79 -12.44
CA PRO A 77 -4.28 -12.38 -13.77
C PRO A 77 -3.83 -10.96 -14.19
N LEU A 78 -3.55 -10.10 -13.21
CA LEU A 78 -3.08 -8.72 -13.41
C LEU A 78 -1.56 -8.61 -13.33
N CYS A 79 -0.88 -9.55 -12.67
CA CYS A 79 0.58 -9.53 -12.52
C CYS A 79 1.33 -10.25 -13.65
N GLY A 80 0.64 -11.01 -14.51
CA GLY A 80 1.27 -11.92 -15.48
C GLY A 80 1.67 -13.24 -14.81
N ASN A 81 1.55 -14.35 -15.53
CA ASN A 81 1.94 -15.66 -14.99
C ASN A 81 3.47 -15.71 -14.90
N GLY A 82 4.00 -16.04 -13.72
CA GLY A 82 5.43 -16.33 -13.53
C GLY A 82 5.91 -17.60 -14.24
N GLY A 83 5.15 -18.12 -15.21
CA GLY A 83 5.41 -19.37 -15.91
C GLY A 83 5.12 -19.24 -17.40
N GLY A 84 6.14 -18.90 -18.18
CA GLY A 84 6.22 -19.23 -19.61
C GLY A 84 6.22 -18.04 -20.57
N THR A 85 7.36 -17.85 -21.23
CA THR A 85 7.63 -16.97 -22.39
C THR A 85 7.70 -15.46 -22.10
N CYS A 86 8.56 -14.79 -22.86
CA CYS A 86 9.08 -13.43 -22.65
C CYS A 86 8.03 -12.30 -22.70
N THR A 87 6.74 -12.64 -22.79
CA THR A 87 5.59 -11.76 -23.04
C THR A 87 4.74 -11.48 -21.80
N ASP A 88 5.04 -12.06 -20.63
CA ASP A 88 4.20 -11.94 -19.43
C ASP A 88 4.73 -10.94 -18.37
N VAL A 89 5.76 -10.16 -18.73
CA VAL A 89 6.37 -9.15 -17.85
C VAL A 89 5.55 -7.87 -17.91
N ARG A 90 5.02 -7.42 -16.78
CA ARG A 90 4.30 -6.15 -16.70
C ARG A 90 5.26 -4.97 -16.77
N THR A 91 4.73 -3.86 -17.24
CA THR A 91 5.46 -2.61 -17.45
C THR A 91 4.86 -1.49 -16.61
N SER A 92 5.56 -0.35 -16.59
CA SER A 92 5.01 0.89 -15.99
C SER A 92 3.76 1.40 -16.72
N ALA A 93 3.57 1.05 -18.00
CA ALA A 93 2.35 1.38 -18.74
C ALA A 93 1.15 0.58 -18.21
N ASP A 94 1.33 -0.71 -17.94
CA ASP A 94 0.29 -1.55 -17.33
C ASP A 94 -0.07 -1.04 -15.93
N ALA A 95 0.93 -0.64 -15.13
CA ALA A 95 0.71 -0.02 -13.83
C ALA A 95 -0.16 1.24 -13.95
N LYS A 96 0.11 2.10 -14.94
CA LYS A 96 -0.67 3.32 -15.18
C LYS A 96 -2.11 3.00 -15.58
N GLN A 97 -2.34 2.00 -16.43
CA GLN A 97 -3.68 1.58 -16.83
C GLN A 97 -4.51 1.11 -15.63
N VAL A 98 -3.93 0.29 -14.74
CA VAL A 98 -4.61 -0.15 -13.51
C VAL A 98 -4.89 1.03 -12.59
N GLN A 99 -3.92 1.93 -12.42
CA GLN A 99 -4.09 3.14 -11.61
C GLN A 99 -5.23 4.02 -12.14
N ASP A 100 -5.32 4.20 -13.47
CA ASP A 100 -6.36 5.00 -14.10
C ASP A 100 -7.74 4.36 -13.98
N PHE A 101 -7.80 3.03 -14.12
CA PHE A 101 -9.03 2.29 -13.88
C PHE A 101 -9.52 2.47 -12.43
N LEU A 102 -8.63 2.33 -11.44
CA LEU A 102 -9.00 2.51 -10.03
C LEU A 102 -9.42 3.96 -9.75
N PHE A 103 -8.71 4.94 -10.32
CA PHE A 103 -9.05 6.35 -10.17
C PHE A 103 -10.42 6.67 -10.77
N ALA A 104 -10.76 6.12 -11.94
CA ALA A 104 -12.08 6.25 -12.55
C ALA A 104 -13.21 5.65 -11.69
N ASN A 105 -12.88 4.71 -10.80
CA ASN A 105 -13.80 4.11 -9.82
C ASN A 105 -13.72 4.79 -8.44
N GLY A 106 -13.07 5.96 -8.32
CA GLY A 106 -12.97 6.71 -7.07
C GLY A 106 -11.95 6.17 -6.07
N VAL A 107 -11.06 5.26 -6.50
CA VAL A 107 -10.00 4.70 -5.66
C VAL A 107 -8.65 5.30 -6.07
N GLU A 108 -8.12 6.19 -5.24
CA GLU A 108 -6.79 6.75 -5.45
C GLU A 108 -5.72 5.87 -4.78
N CYS A 109 -5.01 5.07 -5.57
CA CYS A 109 -3.86 4.32 -5.09
C CYS A 109 -2.75 4.21 -6.15
N PRO A 110 -1.48 4.42 -5.78
CA PRO A 110 -0.37 4.22 -6.71
C PRO A 110 -0.16 2.74 -7.02
N ILE A 111 0.03 2.43 -8.30
CA ILE A 111 0.46 1.10 -8.75
C ILE A 111 1.94 1.18 -9.16
N LYS A 112 2.74 0.22 -8.70
CA LYS A 112 4.17 0.12 -8.96
C LYS A 112 4.47 -1.19 -9.67
N CYS A 113 5.18 -1.09 -10.79
CA CYS A 113 5.77 -2.25 -11.44
C CYS A 113 7.18 -2.46 -10.89
N ILE A 114 7.44 -3.59 -10.24
CA ILE A 114 8.74 -3.97 -9.69
C ILE A 114 9.09 -5.34 -10.26
N ASN A 115 10.20 -5.43 -10.98
CA ASN A 115 10.68 -6.67 -11.61
C ASN A 115 9.61 -7.41 -12.43
N GLY A 116 8.79 -6.66 -13.18
CA GLY A 116 7.72 -7.24 -14.00
C GLY A 116 6.42 -7.57 -13.26
N VAL A 117 6.34 -7.30 -11.97
CA VAL A 117 5.19 -7.61 -11.11
C VAL A 117 4.54 -6.32 -10.64
N LEU A 118 3.20 -6.27 -10.67
CA LEU A 118 2.44 -5.10 -10.24
C LEU A 118 2.10 -5.19 -8.75
N TYR A 119 2.36 -4.10 -8.05
CA TYR A 119 2.05 -3.91 -6.63
C TYR A 119 1.20 -2.68 -6.44
N VAL A 120 0.14 -2.78 -5.65
CA VAL A 120 -0.58 -1.62 -5.15
C VAL A 120 0.11 -1.08 -3.90
N ARG A 121 0.28 0.24 -3.80
CA ARG A 121 0.74 0.90 -2.58
C ARG A 121 -0.45 1.27 -1.72
N ILE A 122 -0.66 0.54 -0.62
CA ILE A 122 -1.66 0.90 0.37
C ILE A 122 -1.02 1.77 1.45
N SER A 123 -1.83 2.71 1.95
CA SER A 123 -1.41 3.72 2.92
C SER A 123 -2.51 3.86 3.95
N SER A 124 -2.23 3.51 5.20
CA SER A 124 -3.18 3.74 6.29
C SER A 124 -2.86 5.04 7.00
N HIS A 125 -3.89 5.72 7.48
CA HIS A 125 -3.80 6.93 8.29
C HIS A 125 -4.85 6.89 9.39
N ILE A 126 -4.85 7.89 10.31
CA ILE A 126 -5.73 7.91 11.48
C ILE A 126 -7.23 7.86 11.15
N TYR A 127 -7.62 8.21 9.93
CA TYR A 127 -9.01 8.23 9.48
C TYR A 127 -9.43 6.91 8.81
N ASN A 128 -8.49 6.00 8.48
CA ASN A 128 -8.82 4.72 7.88
C ASN A 128 -9.34 3.75 8.92
N ARG A 129 -10.34 2.96 8.53
CA ARG A 129 -10.98 1.91 9.34
C ARG A 129 -11.15 0.66 8.50
N MET A 130 -11.33 -0.48 9.16
CA MET A 130 -11.59 -1.78 8.53
C MET A 130 -13.09 -2.08 8.37
N GLU A 131 -13.95 -1.10 8.69
CA GLU A 131 -15.42 -1.18 8.64
C GLU A 131 -15.94 -1.27 7.20
#